data_AF-A0A369T106-F1
#
_entry.id   AF-A0A369T106-F1
#
_cell.length_a   1.000
_cell.length_b   1.000
_cell.length_c   1.000
_cell.angle_alpha   90.00
_cell.angle_beta   90.00
_cell.angle_gamma   90.00
#
_symmetry.space_group_name_H-M   'P 1'
#
loop_
_entity.id
_entity.type
_entity.pdbx_description
1 polymer ?
#
loop_
_entity_poly.entity_id
_entity_poly.type
_entity_poly.pdbx_seq_one_letter_code
_entity_poly.pdbx_strand_id
1 'polypeptide(L)' 'MPTREDRLASIVRSFGRIERIAYSDAITADGERVSCTELRVRLNEGASLEELVILLRMNGFVVEGFSKRGLKARILIS' A
#
# COMPACT_ATOMS: atom_id res chain seq x y z
N MET A 1 -18.06 9.67 -0.34
CA MET A 1 -17.14 9.08 -1.35
C MET A 1 -15.95 8.51 -0.59
N PRO A 2 -15.62 7.23 -0.73
CA PRO A 2 -14.46 6.66 -0.04
C PRO A 2 -13.16 7.30 -0.55
N THR A 3 -12.26 7.63 0.37
CA THR A 3 -10.96 8.21 0.02
C THR A 3 -10.07 7.17 -0.67
N ARG A 4 -8.91 7.59 -1.19
CA ARG A 4 -7.95 6.64 -1.76
C ARG A 4 -7.37 5.72 -0.69
N GLU A 5 -7.20 6.23 0.52
CA GLU A 5 -6.75 5.49 1.70
C GLU A 5 -7.79 4.43 2.11
N ASP A 6 -9.08 4.76 2.05
CA ASP A 6 -10.16 3.79 2.32
C ASP A 6 -10.13 2.64 1.32
N ARG A 7 -9.93 2.94 0.04
CA ARG A 7 -9.81 1.94 -1.03
C ARG A 7 -8.58 1.06 -0.84
N LEU A 8 -7.44 1.67 -0.52
CA LEU A 8 -6.21 0.95 -0.22
C LEU A 8 -6.41 -0.02 0.95
N ALA A 9 -6.95 0.47 2.06
CA ALA A 9 -7.19 -0.34 3.24
C ALA A 9 -8.18 -1.48 2.97
N SER A 10 -9.21 -1.24 2.13
CA SER A 10 -10.17 -2.26 1.72
C SER A 10 -9.51 -3.40 0.94
N ILE A 11 -8.73 -3.06 -0.10
CA ILE A 11 -7.98 -4.04 -0.91
C ILE A 11 -7.04 -4.86 -0.02
N VAL A 12 -6.28 -4.19 0.84
CA VAL A 12 -5.30 -4.88 1.69
C VAL A 12 -5.99 -5.80 2.70
N ARG A 13 -7.15 -5.39 3.22
CA ARG A 13 -7.95 -6.20 4.16
C ARG A 13 -8.54 -7.46 3.55
N SER A 14 -8.72 -7.52 2.23
CA SER A 14 -9.17 -8.77 1.58
C SER A 14 -8.07 -9.84 1.51
N PHE A 15 -6.80 -9.47 1.67
CA PHE A 15 -5.65 -10.38 1.66
C PHE A 15 -5.09 -10.68 3.05
N GLY A 16 -5.46 -9.89 4.06
CA GLY A 16 -4.89 -10.04 5.39
C GLY A 16 -5.33 -8.97 6.39
N ARG A 17 -4.64 -8.94 7.52
CA ARG A 17 -4.86 -7.95 8.57
C ARG A 17 -3.78 -6.86 8.51
N ILE A 18 -4.21 -5.60 8.45
CA ILE A 18 -3.32 -4.45 8.62
C ILE A 18 -2.91 -4.38 10.10
N GLU A 19 -1.62 -4.52 10.38
CA GLU A 19 -1.04 -4.39 11.72
C GLU A 19 -0.63 -2.94 12.01
N ARG A 20 -0.18 -2.20 10.99
CA ARG A 20 0.23 -0.81 11.11
C ARG A 20 0.02 -0.07 9.79
N ILE A 21 -0.33 1.20 9.89
CA ILE A 21 -0.36 2.14 8.77
C ILE A 21 0.39 3.40 9.19
N ALA A 22 1.20 3.95 8.29
CA ALA A 22 1.88 5.22 8.47
C ALA A 22 1.75 6.03 7.19
N TYR A 23 1.49 7.32 7.35
CA TYR A 23 1.34 8.27 6.27
C TYR A 23 2.46 9.29 6.36
N SER A 24 3.08 9.59 5.22
CA SER A 24 4.14 10.57 5.14
C SER A 24 4.04 11.30 3.81
N ASP A 25 4.16 12.60 3.85
CA ASP A 25 4.32 13.41 2.64
C ASP A 25 5.79 13.71 2.43
N ALA A 26 6.24 13.66 1.18
CA ALA A 26 7.54 14.13 0.75
C ALA A 26 7.35 15.18 -0.35
N ILE A 27 8.30 16.10 -0.45
CA ILE A 27 8.40 17.01 -1.60
C ILE A 27 9.64 16.55 -2.38
N THR A 28 9.47 16.25 -3.66
CA THR A 28 10.59 15.86 -4.54
C THR A 28 11.49 17.07 -4.81
N ALA A 29 12.68 16.84 -5.36
CA ALA A 29 13.59 17.91 -5.75
C ALA A 29 12.95 18.87 -6.79
N ASP A 30 12.00 18.37 -7.58
CA ASP A 30 11.26 19.10 -8.60
C ASP A 30 10.03 19.86 -8.05
N GLY A 31 9.82 19.83 -6.72
CA GLY A 31 8.72 20.52 -6.05
C GLY A 31 7.39 19.76 -6.06
N GLU A 32 7.35 18.52 -6.56
CA GLU A 32 6.15 17.70 -6.54
C GLU A 32 5.88 17.15 -5.15
N ARG A 33 4.62 17.27 -4.69
CA ARG A 33 4.21 16.68 -3.43
C ARG A 33 3.80 15.23 -3.65
N VAL A 34 4.46 14.34 -2.94
CA VAL A 34 4.29 12.90 -3.03
C VAL A 34 3.75 12.39 -1.71
N SER A 35 2.55 11.83 -1.72
CA SER A 35 1.96 11.18 -0.54
C SER A 35 2.37 9.71 -0.52
N CYS A 36 3.03 9.28 0.54
CA CYS A 36 3.46 7.90 0.74
C CYS A 36 2.67 7.26 1.88
N THR A 37 2.05 6.10 1.60
CA THR A 37 1.48 5.25 2.65
C THR A 37 2.37 4.02 2.84
N GLU A 38 2.85 3.81 4.07
CA GLU A 38 3.52 2.59 4.50
C GLU A 38 2.54 1.69 5.27
N LEU A 39 2.38 0.45 4.81
CA LEU A 39 1.52 -0.54 5.45
C LEU A 39 2.36 -1.69 5.98
N ARG A 40 2.04 -2.18 7.19
CA ARG A 40 2.45 -3.49 7.70
C ARG A 40 1.24 -4.42 7.69
N VAL A 41 1.35 -5.53 6.96
CA VAL A 41 0.23 -6.46 6.75
C VAL A 41 0.67 -7.86 7.11
N ARG A 42 -0.19 -8.55 7.87
CA ARG A 42 -0.14 -9.99 8.07
C ARG A 42 -1.10 -10.64 7.07
N LEU A 43 -0.55 -11.35 6.09
CA LEU A 43 -1.34 -12.05 5.08
C LEU A 43 -2.11 -13.22 5.71
N ASN A 44 -3.28 -13.50 5.17
CA ASN A 44 -4.02 -14.71 5.48
C ASN A 44 -3.28 -15.94 4.93
N GLU A 45 -3.55 -17.10 5.51
CA GLU A 45 -3.02 -18.36 4.98
C GLU A 45 -3.51 -18.58 3.52
N GLY A 46 -2.58 -18.92 2.63
CA GLY A 46 -2.86 -19.08 1.20
C GLY A 46 -2.96 -17.78 0.38
N ALA A 47 -2.92 -16.59 1.01
CA ALA A 47 -2.94 -15.33 0.27
C ALA A 47 -1.59 -15.05 -0.42
N SER A 48 -1.62 -14.74 -1.71
CA SER A 48 -0.41 -14.40 -2.48
C SER A 48 -0.07 -12.92 -2.36
N LEU A 49 1.18 -12.66 -2.00
CA LEU A 49 1.74 -11.30 -2.02
C LEU A 49 1.75 -10.71 -3.44
N GLU A 50 2.04 -11.53 -4.45
CA GLU A 50 2.09 -11.07 -5.85
C GLU A 50 0.71 -10.64 -6.34
N GLU A 51 -0.34 -11.41 -6.02
CA GLU A 51 -1.73 -11.07 -6.38
C GLU A 51 -2.17 -9.76 -5.72
N LEU A 52 -1.82 -9.54 -4.46
CA LEU A 52 -2.07 -8.27 -3.78
C LEU A 52 -1.39 -7.09 -4.50
N VAL A 53 -0.12 -7.25 -4.90
CA VAL A 53 0.62 -6.21 -5.61
C VAL A 53 -0.01 -5.92 -6.99
N ILE A 54 -0.40 -6.96 -7.73
CA ILE A 54 -1.08 -6.82 -9.02
C ILE A 54 -2.39 -6.04 -8.82
N LEU A 55 -3.21 -6.42 -7.84
CA LEU A 55 -4.49 -5.78 -7.58
C LEU A 55 -4.33 -4.31 -7.17
N LEU A 56 -3.32 -3.99 -6.35
CA LEU A 56 -3.00 -2.61 -5.99
C LEU A 56 -2.63 -1.79 -7.24
N ARG A 57 -1.79 -2.32 -8.13
CA ARG A 57 -1.41 -1.65 -9.39
C ARG A 57 -2.60 -1.45 -10.32
N MET A 58 -3.48 -2.45 -10.44
CA MET A 58 -4.72 -2.34 -11.23
C MET A 58 -5.67 -1.26 -10.69
N ASN A 59 -5.58 -0.91 -9.40
CA ASN A 59 -6.36 0.15 -8.77
C ASN A 59 -5.63 1.51 -8.76
N GLY A 60 -4.53 1.64 -9.51
CA GLY A 60 -3.80 2.91 -9.65
C GLY A 60 -2.90 3.26 -8.48
N PHE A 61 -2.54 2.28 -7.64
CA PHE A 61 -1.53 2.44 -6.60
C PHE A 61 -0.15 2.04 -7.13
N VAL A 62 0.86 2.88 -6.94
CA VAL A 62 2.24 2.55 -7.28
C VAL A 62 2.89 1.90 -6.06
N VAL A 63 3.37 0.66 -6.20
CA VAL A 63 4.02 -0.10 -5.11
C VAL A 63 5.52 -0.14 -5.35
N GLU A 64 6.31 0.53 -4.50
CA GLU A 64 7.77 0.66 -4.66
C GLU A 64 8.60 -0.51 -4.10
N GLY A 65 8.04 -1.32 -3.19
CA GLY A 65 8.78 -2.45 -2.60
C GLY A 65 7.97 -3.29 -1.63
N PHE A 66 8.46 -4.49 -1.31
CA PHE A 66 7.89 -5.38 -0.31
C PHE A 66 8.98 -6.21 0.37
N SER A 67 8.75 -6.63 1.61
CA SER A 67 9.66 -7.52 2.36
C SER A 67 8.91 -8.75 2.87
N LYS A 68 9.58 -9.90 2.97
CA LYS A 68 9.00 -11.12 3.54
C LYS A 68 8.78 -11.06 5.06
N ARG A 69 9.39 -10.10 5.78
CA ARG A 69 9.24 -9.94 7.24
C ARG A 69 8.07 -9.03 7.64
N GLY A 70 7.10 -8.91 6.75
CA GLY A 70 6.00 -7.95 6.81
C GLY A 70 5.99 -7.16 5.52
N LEU A 71 4.81 -7.08 4.88
CA LEU A 71 4.62 -6.14 3.79
C LEU A 71 5.09 -4.78 4.31
N LYS A 72 6.05 -4.16 3.64
CA LYS A 72 6.36 -2.74 3.78
C LYS A 72 6.19 -2.17 2.39
N ALA A 73 4.94 -2.00 2.00
CA ALA A 73 4.60 -1.39 0.73
C ALA A 73 4.70 0.12 0.92
N ARG A 74 5.64 0.76 0.22
CA ARG A 74 5.59 2.21 0.02
C ARG A 74 4.69 2.43 -1.18
N ILE A 75 3.52 3.00 -0.90
CA ILE A 75 2.51 3.26 -1.91
C ILE A 75 2.51 4.74 -2.21
N LEU A 76 2.95 5.10 -3.42
CA LEU A 76 2.83 6.47 -3.90
C LEU A 76 1.39 6.70 -4.31
N ILE A 77 0.79 7.72 -3.72
CA ILE A 77 -0.49 8.27 -4.12
C ILE A 77 -0.17 9.60 -4.81
N SER A 78 -0.09 9.57 -6.14
CA SER A 78 -0.11 10.75 -7.02
C SER A 78 -1.54 11.11 -7.37
#